data_AF-A0A851NLC1-F1
#
_entry.id   AF-A0A851NLC1-F1
#
_cell.length_a   1.000
_cell.length_b   1.000
_cell.length_c   1.000
_cell.angle_alpha   90.00
_cell.angle_beta   90.00
_cell.angle_gamma   90.00
#
_symmetry.space_group_name_H-M   'P 1'
#
loop_
_entity.id
_entity.type
_entity.pdbx_description
1 polymer ?
#
loop_
_entity_poly.entity_id
_entity_poly.type
_entity_poly.pdbx_seq_one_letter_code
_entity_poly.pdbx_strand_id
1 'polypeptide(L)'
;ADDMMNLSKESGAISDAITGKTYIPMLEAEEVRLSQNLLALWKRRGSSWQESHPLPVDPHKDTILSAIEQNPVVVIAGDTGCGKTTRIPQLLLEHYILEGRGARCNVVITQPRRISAISVAQRVAQELGPNMRKNVGYQVRLESKPPARGGALLFCTVGILLRKLQGNPSLEGVSHVVVDEVHERDVNTDFLLILLKGIQKLNPDLRLVLMSATGDNQRFSHYFGDCPVVKVPGFMYPVKEYYLEEILAKLGRHRHRHYEIKQSDDECVLDLDLITDLVLQIDAHGEPG
;
A
#
# COMPACT_ATOMS: atom_id res chain seq x y z
N ALA A 1 -17.18 -20.54 -22.43
CA ALA A 1 -17.14 -19.86 -21.12
C ALA A 1 -16.24 -20.60 -20.13
N ASP A 2 -15.15 -21.24 -20.58
CA ASP A 2 -14.32 -22.08 -19.72
C ASP A 2 -12.85 -22.12 -20.18
N ASP A 3 -12.33 -20.96 -20.62
CA ASP A 3 -10.98 -20.84 -21.20
C ASP A 3 -10.16 -19.72 -20.52
N MET A 4 -10.45 -19.44 -19.25
CA MET A 4 -9.61 -18.55 -18.43
C MET A 4 -8.75 -19.37 -17.49
N MET A 5 -7.48 -19.52 -17.89
CA MET A 5 -6.34 -20.03 -17.12
C MET A 5 -6.31 -21.55 -16.92
N ASN A 6 -6.01 -22.26 -18.00
CA ASN A 6 -5.30 -23.53 -17.90
C ASN A 6 -3.83 -23.24 -17.52
N LEU A 7 -3.61 -22.72 -16.31
CA LEU A 7 -2.31 -22.68 -15.65
C LEU A 7 -2.03 -24.10 -15.16
N SER A 8 -1.79 -25.00 -16.12
CA SER A 8 -1.30 -26.34 -15.84
C SER A 8 -0.09 -26.23 -14.92
N LYS A 9 -0.02 -27.10 -13.91
CA LYS A 9 1.18 -27.38 -13.11
C LYS A 9 2.29 -27.89 -14.05
N GLU A 10 2.88 -27.02 -14.84
CA GLU A 10 4.19 -27.27 -15.40
C GLU A 10 5.15 -27.30 -14.22
N SER A 11 5.81 -28.44 -14.06
CA SER A 11 6.78 -28.76 -13.02
C SER A 11 8.07 -27.92 -13.15
N GLY A 12 7.95 -26.62 -13.40
CA GLY A 12 9.02 -25.65 -13.37
C GLY A 12 9.25 -25.15 -11.94
N ALA A 13 10.50 -24.84 -11.62
CA ALA A 13 10.85 -24.27 -10.34
C ALA A 13 10.15 -22.90 -10.16
N ILE A 14 9.24 -22.80 -9.20
CA ILE A 14 8.49 -21.57 -8.89
C ILE A 14 9.46 -20.51 -8.37
N SER A 15 9.27 -19.24 -8.74
CA SER A 15 10.05 -18.12 -8.19
C SER A 15 9.40 -17.56 -6.92
N ASP A 16 10.17 -17.40 -5.86
CA ASP A 16 9.71 -16.80 -4.62
C ASP A 16 9.34 -15.33 -4.84
N ALA A 17 8.08 -14.98 -4.56
CA ALA A 17 7.57 -13.65 -4.84
C ALA A 17 8.20 -12.55 -3.96
N ILE A 18 8.87 -12.89 -2.85
CA ILE A 18 9.57 -11.91 -2.00
C ILE A 18 11.01 -11.72 -2.50
N THR A 19 11.77 -12.80 -2.60
CA THR A 19 13.22 -12.78 -2.82
C THR A 19 13.62 -12.85 -4.29
N GLY A 20 12.75 -13.35 -5.17
CA GLY A 20 13.03 -13.62 -6.59
C GLY A 20 13.90 -14.86 -6.85
N LYS A 21 14.30 -15.59 -5.80
CA LYS A 21 15.04 -16.86 -5.91
C LYS A 21 14.07 -18.02 -6.16
N THR A 22 14.58 -19.22 -6.38
CA THR A 22 13.73 -20.42 -6.41
C THR A 22 12.99 -20.60 -5.08
N TYR A 23 11.68 -20.80 -5.16
CA TYR A 23 10.82 -21.07 -4.03
C TYR A 23 11.09 -22.47 -3.47
N ILE A 24 11.36 -22.53 -2.16
CA ILE A 24 11.51 -23.77 -1.42
C ILE A 24 10.62 -23.65 -0.17
N PRO A 25 9.65 -24.55 0.06
CA PRO A 25 8.87 -24.55 1.29
C PRO A 25 9.77 -24.63 2.53
N MET A 26 9.45 -23.84 3.55
CA MET A 26 10.21 -23.83 4.80
C MET A 26 9.92 -25.13 5.58
N LEU A 27 10.95 -25.76 6.13
CA LEU A 27 10.78 -26.91 7.03
C LEU A 27 10.20 -26.42 8.36
N GLU A 28 9.40 -27.26 9.02
CA GLU A 28 8.73 -26.91 10.29
C GLU A 28 9.74 -26.45 11.37
N ALA A 29 10.87 -27.15 11.51
CA ALA A 29 11.91 -26.77 12.46
C ALA A 29 12.55 -25.39 12.15
N GLU A 30 12.67 -25.04 10.86
CA GLU A 30 13.18 -23.74 10.43
C GLU A 30 12.14 -22.64 10.71
N GLU A 31 10.87 -22.92 10.45
CA GLU A 31 9.76 -22.00 10.72
C GLU A 31 9.63 -21.66 12.21
N VAL A 32 9.70 -22.67 13.08
CA VAL A 32 9.69 -22.49 14.54
C VAL A 32 10.89 -21.66 14.98
N ARG A 33 12.09 -21.99 14.53
CA ARG A 33 13.32 -21.27 14.87
C ARG A 33 13.25 -19.80 14.43
N LEU A 34 12.77 -19.55 13.21
CA LEU A 34 12.68 -18.20 12.66
C LEU A 34 11.61 -17.39 13.40
N SER A 35 10.45 -17.98 13.70
CA SER A 35 9.39 -17.33 14.48
C SER A 35 9.85 -16.97 15.90
N GLN A 36 10.59 -17.84 16.56
CA GLN A 36 11.22 -17.55 17.87
C GLN A 36 12.22 -16.40 17.78
N ASN A 37 13.05 -16.36 16.73
CA ASN A 37 14.00 -15.28 16.51
C ASN A 37 13.28 -13.94 16.28
N LEU A 38 12.24 -13.92 15.43
CA LEU A 38 11.43 -12.73 15.19
C LEU A 38 10.79 -12.21 16.49
N LEU A 39 10.24 -13.09 17.33
CA LEU A 39 9.71 -12.71 18.63
C LEU A 39 10.78 -12.11 19.55
N ALA A 40 12.00 -12.67 19.55
CA ALA A 40 13.12 -12.13 20.33
C ALA A 40 13.61 -10.77 19.80
N LEU A 41 13.59 -10.55 18.48
CA LEU A 41 13.90 -9.25 17.88
C LEU A 41 12.82 -8.22 18.19
N TRP A 42 11.55 -8.63 18.12
CA TRP A 42 10.40 -7.79 18.44
C TRP A 42 10.43 -7.28 19.88
N LYS A 43 10.67 -8.18 20.84
CA LYS A 43 10.82 -7.80 22.27
C LYS A 43 11.98 -6.83 22.51
N ARG A 44 13.05 -6.92 21.69
CA ARG A 44 14.22 -6.04 21.76
C ARG A 44 14.05 -4.71 21.02
N ARG A 45 12.96 -4.50 20.26
CA ARG A 45 12.75 -3.23 19.53
C ARG A 45 12.61 -2.01 20.45
N GLY A 46 12.30 -2.22 21.73
CA GLY A 46 12.06 -1.16 22.71
C GLY A 46 10.75 -0.41 22.45
N SER A 47 10.48 0.62 23.24
CA SER A 47 9.26 1.45 23.14
C SER A 47 9.23 2.41 21.94
N SER A 48 10.11 2.29 20.94
CA SER A 48 10.16 3.26 19.81
C SER A 48 8.85 3.32 19.02
N TRP A 49 8.06 2.26 19.07
CA TRP A 49 6.70 2.24 18.53
C TRP A 49 5.72 3.16 19.25
N GLN A 50 5.90 3.37 20.55
CA GLN A 50 5.11 4.29 21.38
C GLN A 50 5.50 5.76 21.19
N GLU A 51 6.65 6.05 20.57
CA GLU A 51 7.05 7.42 20.23
C GLU A 51 6.40 7.92 18.92
N SER A 52 5.75 7.02 18.17
CA SER A 52 5.00 7.41 16.98
C SER A 52 3.68 8.05 17.39
N HIS A 53 3.34 9.19 16.78
CA HIS A 53 2.08 9.86 17.05
C HIS A 53 0.91 8.92 16.71
N PRO A 54 -0.14 8.87 17.55
CA PRO A 54 -1.28 8.01 17.30
C PRO A 54 -1.92 8.40 15.97
N LEU A 55 -2.08 7.43 15.07
CA LEU A 55 -2.75 7.60 13.79
C LEU A 55 -4.20 7.12 13.89
N PRO A 56 -5.12 7.67 13.07
CA PRO A 56 -6.53 7.28 13.13
C PRO A 56 -6.81 5.78 12.92
N VAL A 57 -5.91 5.04 12.25
CA VAL A 57 -6.02 3.58 12.08
C VAL A 57 -5.68 2.78 13.35
N ASP A 58 -4.88 3.33 14.27
CA ASP A 58 -4.34 2.58 15.41
C ASP A 58 -5.43 2.02 16.35
N PRO A 59 -6.51 2.77 16.71
CA PRO A 59 -7.62 2.24 17.51
C PRO A 59 -8.42 1.11 16.83
N HIS A 60 -8.30 0.96 15.51
CA HIS A 60 -9.04 -0.04 14.74
C HIS A 60 -8.25 -1.32 14.48
N LYS A 61 -7.04 -1.45 15.04
CA LYS A 61 -6.14 -2.59 14.88
C LYS A 61 -6.86 -3.94 15.02
N ASP A 62 -7.57 -4.16 16.11
CA ASP A 62 -8.17 -5.48 16.40
C ASP A 62 -9.32 -5.79 15.44
N THR A 63 -10.08 -4.78 15.02
CA THR A 63 -11.15 -4.93 14.03
C THR A 63 -10.57 -5.28 12.66
N ILE A 64 -9.49 -4.61 12.26
CA ILE A 64 -8.79 -4.87 10.98
C ILE A 64 -8.21 -6.28 10.97
N LEU A 65 -7.45 -6.66 11.99
CA LEU A 65 -6.81 -7.98 12.07
C LEU A 65 -7.86 -9.11 12.10
N SER A 66 -8.92 -8.95 12.88
CA SER A 66 -10.01 -9.93 12.93
C SER A 66 -10.70 -10.10 11.58
N ALA A 67 -10.96 -9.00 10.86
CA ALA A 67 -11.56 -9.08 9.54
C ALA A 67 -10.65 -9.82 8.55
N ILE A 68 -9.34 -9.54 8.55
CA ILE A 68 -8.37 -10.16 7.64
C ILE A 68 -8.20 -11.66 7.94
N GLU A 69 -8.18 -12.08 9.20
CA GLU A 69 -8.06 -13.50 9.56
C GLU A 69 -9.28 -14.32 9.15
N GLN A 70 -10.48 -13.74 9.31
CA GLN A 70 -11.75 -14.43 9.09
C GLN A 70 -12.21 -14.44 7.64
N ASN A 71 -11.65 -13.58 6.77
CA ASN A 71 -12.14 -13.40 5.41
C ASN A 71 -10.99 -13.49 4.40
N PRO A 72 -11.17 -14.23 3.28
CA PRO A 72 -10.13 -14.31 2.24
C PRO A 72 -9.81 -12.96 1.60
N VAL A 73 -10.79 -12.04 1.55
CA VAL A 73 -10.64 -10.67 1.03
C VAL A 73 -11.28 -9.68 2.00
N VAL A 74 -10.62 -8.54 2.23
CA VAL A 74 -11.15 -7.43 3.01
C VAL A 74 -10.86 -6.11 2.31
N VAL A 75 -11.84 -5.21 2.29
CA VAL A 75 -11.62 -3.81 1.89
C VAL A 75 -11.43 -2.97 3.15
N ILE A 76 -10.33 -2.23 3.22
CA ILE A 76 -10.07 -1.25 4.29
C ILE A 76 -10.15 0.15 3.69
N ALA A 77 -11.22 0.84 4.07
CA ALA A 77 -11.52 2.19 3.63
C ALA A 77 -11.14 3.20 4.70
N GLY A 78 -10.61 4.36 4.31
CA GLY A 78 -10.41 5.47 5.23
C GLY A 78 -9.58 6.56 4.58
N ASP A 79 -9.71 7.82 4.99
CA ASP A 79 -9.15 8.95 4.25
C ASP A 79 -7.61 8.93 4.11
N THR A 80 -7.08 9.73 3.20
CA THR A 80 -5.64 9.96 3.10
C THR A 80 -5.10 10.48 4.44
N GLY A 81 -3.93 10.00 4.85
CA GLY A 81 -3.33 10.38 6.14
C GLY A 81 -3.83 9.60 7.36
N CYS A 82 -4.83 8.72 7.23
CA CYS A 82 -5.28 7.92 8.38
C CYS A 82 -4.30 6.79 8.80
N GLY A 83 -3.25 6.55 8.00
CA GLY A 83 -2.15 5.63 8.35
C GLY A 83 -2.22 4.22 7.76
N LYS A 84 -3.20 3.91 6.87
CA LYS A 84 -3.37 2.57 6.25
C LYS A 84 -2.07 1.99 5.70
N THR A 85 -1.45 2.71 4.78
CA THR A 85 -0.27 2.31 4.00
C THR A 85 0.95 1.96 4.87
N THR A 86 1.15 2.69 5.97
CA THR A 86 2.29 2.45 6.86
C THR A 86 1.94 1.45 7.96
N ARG A 87 0.76 1.55 8.59
CA ARG A 87 0.43 0.75 9.78
C ARG A 87 -0.03 -0.66 9.48
N ILE A 88 -0.93 -0.87 8.51
CA ILE A 88 -1.58 -2.18 8.31
C ILE A 88 -0.56 -3.30 8.03
N PRO A 89 0.45 -3.12 7.15
CA PRO A 89 1.48 -4.14 6.95
C PRO A 89 2.27 -4.47 8.23
N GLN A 90 2.53 -3.46 9.07
CA GLN A 90 3.23 -3.65 10.33
C GLN A 90 2.35 -4.36 11.38
N LEU A 91 1.05 -4.06 11.41
CA LEU A 91 0.08 -4.74 12.29
C LEU A 91 -0.03 -6.22 11.96
N LEU A 92 -0.04 -6.58 10.66
CA LEU A 92 -0.03 -7.98 10.23
C LEU A 92 1.23 -8.71 10.72
N LEU A 93 2.40 -8.10 10.51
CA LEU A 93 3.66 -8.66 10.97
C LEU A 93 3.71 -8.79 12.50
N GLU A 94 3.29 -7.76 13.22
CA GLU A 94 3.18 -7.77 14.69
C GLU A 94 2.32 -8.94 15.17
N HIS A 95 1.12 -9.07 14.63
CA HIS A 95 0.14 -10.08 15.03
C HIS A 95 0.72 -11.49 14.93
N TYR A 96 1.29 -11.84 13.76
CA TYR A 96 1.89 -13.15 13.54
C TYR A 96 3.13 -13.39 14.41
N ILE A 97 3.95 -12.37 14.65
CA ILE A 97 5.12 -12.49 15.53
C ILE A 97 4.69 -12.78 16.97
N LEU A 98 3.70 -12.03 17.49
CA LEU A 98 3.23 -12.17 18.86
C LEU A 98 2.56 -13.52 19.11
N GLU A 99 1.95 -14.11 18.09
CA GLU A 99 1.38 -15.47 18.14
C GLU A 99 2.41 -16.58 17.92
N GLY A 100 3.70 -16.25 17.74
CA GLY A 100 4.76 -17.24 17.56
C GLY A 100 4.77 -17.90 16.17
N ARG A 101 4.07 -17.31 15.19
CA ARG A 101 4.00 -17.76 13.78
C ARG A 101 4.58 -16.73 12.80
N GLY A 102 5.47 -15.86 13.28
CA GLY A 102 6.06 -14.74 12.51
C GLY A 102 6.68 -15.15 11.16
N ALA A 103 7.29 -16.33 11.08
CA ALA A 103 7.88 -16.84 9.84
C ALA A 103 6.85 -17.07 8.72
N ARG A 104 5.57 -17.29 9.07
CA ARG A 104 4.48 -17.45 8.10
C ARG A 104 4.01 -16.12 7.52
N CYS A 105 4.30 -14.99 8.16
CA CYS A 105 3.88 -13.68 7.69
C CYS A 105 4.80 -13.16 6.58
N ASN A 106 4.41 -13.40 5.33
CA ASN A 106 5.07 -12.88 4.14
C ASN A 106 4.06 -12.07 3.34
N VAL A 107 4.28 -10.75 3.27
CA VAL A 107 3.33 -9.78 2.74
C VAL A 107 3.94 -9.10 1.53
N VAL A 108 3.21 -9.08 0.42
CA VAL A 108 3.52 -8.25 -0.75
C VAL A 108 2.56 -7.07 -0.76
N ILE A 109 3.09 -5.85 -0.77
CA ILE A 109 2.33 -4.60 -0.76
C ILE A 109 2.56 -3.87 -2.07
N THR A 110 1.52 -3.68 -2.87
CA THR A 110 1.65 -2.89 -4.11
C THR A 110 1.43 -1.42 -3.85
N GLN A 111 2.18 -0.60 -4.58
CA GLN A 111 2.03 0.85 -4.67
C GLN A 111 1.89 1.25 -6.15
N PRO A 112 1.05 2.24 -6.49
CA PRO A 112 0.88 2.66 -7.88
C PRO A 112 2.17 3.28 -8.45
N ARG A 113 2.95 3.96 -7.60
CA ARG A 113 4.12 4.75 -8.01
C ARG A 113 5.41 4.22 -7.39
N ARG A 114 6.51 4.31 -8.16
CA ARG A 114 7.85 3.88 -7.72
C ARG A 114 8.32 4.62 -6.47
N ILE A 115 8.14 5.94 -6.44
CA ILE A 115 8.55 6.77 -5.30
C ILE A 115 7.79 6.40 -4.03
N SER A 116 6.51 6.06 -4.13
CA SER A 116 5.70 5.58 -3.00
C SER A 116 6.20 4.24 -2.49
N ALA A 117 6.47 3.27 -3.37
CA ALA A 117 7.03 1.96 -2.96
C ALA A 117 8.34 2.11 -2.18
N ILE A 118 9.26 2.98 -2.64
CA ILE A 118 10.56 3.19 -1.99
C ILE A 118 10.38 3.94 -0.67
N SER A 119 9.71 5.09 -0.68
CA SER A 119 9.58 5.97 0.49
C SER A 119 8.79 5.33 1.63
N VAL A 120 7.68 4.65 1.31
CA VAL A 120 6.87 3.91 2.30
C VAL A 120 7.68 2.78 2.91
N ALA A 121 8.40 1.99 2.11
CA ALA A 121 9.25 0.91 2.64
C ALA A 121 10.33 1.45 3.58
N GLN A 122 10.98 2.56 3.22
CA GLN A 122 11.98 3.21 4.07
C GLN A 122 11.36 3.72 5.37
N ARG A 123 10.19 4.36 5.30
CA ARG A 123 9.45 4.85 6.46
C ARG A 123 9.06 3.71 7.40
N VAL A 124 8.47 2.65 6.87
CA VAL A 124 8.08 1.45 7.64
C VAL A 124 9.30 0.76 8.26
N ALA A 125 10.41 0.66 7.53
CA ALA A 125 11.65 0.12 8.07
C ALA A 125 12.23 0.97 9.23
N GLN A 126 12.10 2.30 9.16
CA GLN A 126 12.50 3.20 10.24
C GLN A 126 11.59 3.04 11.45
N GLU A 127 10.26 3.00 11.27
CA GLU A 127 9.28 2.83 12.34
C GLU A 127 9.43 1.48 13.07
N LEU A 128 9.75 0.40 12.34
CA LEU A 128 10.04 -0.91 12.91
C LEU A 128 11.33 -0.95 13.75
N GLY A 129 12.22 0.03 13.60
CA GLY A 129 13.46 0.14 14.35
C GLY A 129 14.58 -0.79 13.86
N PRO A 130 15.78 -0.66 14.44
CA PRO A 130 17.01 -1.26 13.91
C PRO A 130 17.00 -2.79 13.90
N ASN A 131 16.26 -3.43 14.81
CA ASN A 131 16.20 -4.88 14.93
C ASN A 131 15.29 -5.52 13.87
N MET A 132 14.27 -4.80 13.42
CA MET A 132 13.24 -5.32 12.51
C MET A 132 13.30 -4.68 11.11
N ARG A 133 14.07 -3.60 10.89
CA ARG A 133 14.18 -2.92 9.59
C ARG A 133 14.59 -3.81 8.41
N LYS A 134 15.27 -4.94 8.68
CA LYS A 134 15.70 -5.91 7.65
C LYS A 134 14.55 -6.78 7.12
N ASN A 135 13.43 -6.81 7.83
CA ASN A 135 12.22 -7.53 7.44
C ASN A 135 11.41 -6.75 6.40
N VAL A 136 11.78 -5.50 6.13
CA VAL A 136 11.15 -4.62 5.14
C VAL A 136 12.09 -4.45 3.98
N GLY A 137 11.55 -4.53 2.77
CA GLY A 137 12.28 -4.17 1.57
C GLY A 137 11.34 -3.67 0.49
N TYR A 138 11.93 -3.33 -0.65
CA TYR A 138 11.18 -2.90 -1.81
C TYR A 138 11.73 -3.45 -3.11
N GLN A 139 10.88 -3.46 -4.13
CA GLN A 139 11.28 -3.77 -5.49
C GLN A 139 10.50 -2.93 -6.50
N VAL A 140 11.23 -2.16 -7.31
CA VAL A 140 10.70 -1.38 -8.42
C VAL A 140 11.48 -1.71 -9.69
N ARG A 141 11.05 -1.19 -10.84
CA ARG A 141 11.82 -1.38 -12.09
C ARG A 141 13.24 -0.81 -11.90
N LEU A 142 14.25 -1.63 -12.25
CA LEU A 142 15.69 -1.32 -12.17
C LEU A 142 16.28 -1.17 -10.76
N GLU A 143 15.50 -1.30 -9.69
CA GLU A 143 16.01 -1.20 -8.33
C GLU A 143 15.33 -2.21 -7.40
N SER A 144 16.15 -3.01 -6.71
CA SER A 144 15.67 -4.15 -5.93
C SER A 144 16.44 -4.27 -4.62
N LYS A 145 15.72 -4.21 -3.49
CA LYS A 145 16.24 -4.44 -2.14
C LYS A 145 15.22 -5.28 -1.36
N PRO A 146 14.98 -6.55 -1.74
CA PRO A 146 14.00 -7.39 -1.07
C PRO A 146 14.50 -7.81 0.32
N PRO A 147 13.60 -8.02 1.30
CA PRO A 147 13.97 -8.62 2.57
C PRO A 147 14.24 -10.13 2.39
N ALA A 148 14.78 -10.77 3.44
CA ALA A 148 14.79 -12.23 3.52
C ALA A 148 13.35 -12.76 3.70
N ARG A 149 13.08 -13.99 3.28
CA ARG A 149 11.79 -14.65 3.52
C ARG A 149 11.63 -15.01 5.00
N GLY A 150 10.37 -14.98 5.45
CA GLY A 150 9.93 -15.44 6.75
C GLY A 150 9.81 -14.29 7.75
N GLY A 151 8.62 -13.70 7.81
CA GLY A 151 8.39 -12.43 8.50
C GLY A 151 8.78 -11.24 7.63
N ALA A 152 8.29 -11.17 6.39
CA ALA A 152 8.76 -10.27 5.35
C ALA A 152 7.67 -9.31 4.86
N LEU A 153 8.02 -8.04 4.67
CA LEU A 153 7.20 -7.00 4.04
C LEU A 153 7.92 -6.52 2.76
N LEU A 154 7.40 -6.88 1.59
CA LEU A 154 7.91 -6.41 0.31
C LEU A 154 6.97 -5.36 -0.28
N PHE A 155 7.42 -4.11 -0.35
CA PHE A 155 6.74 -3.05 -1.10
C PHE A 155 7.17 -3.07 -2.56
N CYS A 156 6.24 -3.07 -3.51
CA CYS A 156 6.59 -3.08 -4.92
C CYS A 156 5.61 -2.29 -5.76
N THR A 157 5.99 -1.96 -7.01
CA THR A 157 4.99 -1.43 -7.94
C THR A 157 4.08 -2.53 -8.45
N VAL A 158 2.86 -2.19 -8.83
CA VAL A 158 1.88 -3.15 -9.41
C VAL A 158 2.50 -3.98 -10.55
N GLY A 159 3.21 -3.34 -11.48
CA GLY A 159 3.91 -4.03 -12.57
C GLY A 159 4.99 -5.03 -12.15
N ILE A 160 5.59 -4.87 -10.96
CA ILE A 160 6.53 -5.85 -10.41
C ILE A 160 5.80 -7.09 -9.89
N LEU A 161 4.66 -6.92 -9.22
CA LEU A 161 3.83 -8.05 -8.79
C LEU A 161 3.28 -8.81 -10.01
N LEU A 162 2.78 -8.10 -11.03
CA LEU A 162 2.34 -8.72 -12.30
C LEU A 162 3.44 -9.57 -12.94
N ARG A 163 4.71 -9.12 -12.91
CA ARG A 163 5.84 -9.91 -13.39
C ARG A 163 6.09 -11.15 -12.51
N LYS A 164 6.02 -11.01 -11.19
CA LYS A 164 6.22 -12.13 -10.25
C LYS A 164 5.17 -13.23 -10.45
N LEU A 165 3.93 -12.86 -10.77
CA LEU A 165 2.87 -13.82 -11.10
C LEU A 165 3.20 -14.72 -12.29
N GLN A 166 4.07 -14.31 -13.21
CA GLN A 166 4.50 -15.17 -14.32
C GLN A 166 5.38 -16.34 -13.85
N GLY A 167 6.19 -16.13 -12.81
CA GLY A 167 7.05 -17.16 -12.22
C GLY A 167 6.45 -17.88 -11.02
N ASN A 168 5.37 -17.33 -10.46
CA ASN A 168 4.64 -17.89 -9.32
C ASN A 168 3.14 -17.56 -9.43
N PRO A 169 2.41 -18.29 -10.29
CA PRO A 169 1.01 -17.97 -10.59
C PRO A 169 0.06 -18.17 -9.40
N SER A 170 0.41 -19.01 -8.43
CA SER A 170 -0.36 -19.26 -7.21
C SER A 170 0.06 -18.39 -6.02
N LEU A 171 1.11 -17.57 -6.18
CA LEU A 171 1.75 -16.81 -5.08
C LEU A 171 2.14 -17.70 -3.89
N GLU A 172 2.65 -18.91 -4.17
CA GLU A 172 3.19 -19.79 -3.14
C GLU A 172 4.25 -19.07 -2.30
N GLY A 173 4.15 -19.22 -0.97
CA GLY A 173 5.01 -18.54 -0.01
C GLY A 173 4.55 -17.18 0.46
N VAL A 174 3.55 -16.59 -0.20
CA VAL A 174 2.95 -15.32 0.21
C VAL A 174 1.72 -15.62 1.05
N SER A 175 1.65 -15.01 2.23
CA SER A 175 0.48 -15.10 3.12
C SER A 175 -0.56 -14.03 2.84
N HIS A 176 -0.10 -12.83 2.46
CA HIS A 176 -0.95 -11.67 2.25
C HIS A 176 -0.51 -10.89 1.02
N VAL A 177 -1.48 -10.45 0.23
CA VAL A 177 -1.27 -9.37 -0.75
C VAL A 177 -2.08 -8.17 -0.32
N VAL A 178 -1.41 -7.03 -0.18
CA VAL A 178 -2.03 -5.74 0.09
C VAL A 178 -1.99 -4.93 -1.20
N VAL A 179 -3.15 -4.61 -1.76
CA VAL A 179 -3.26 -3.71 -2.90
C VAL A 179 -3.62 -2.33 -2.38
N ASP A 180 -2.63 -1.44 -2.34
CA ASP A 180 -2.83 -0.05 -1.90
C ASP A 180 -3.32 0.84 -3.04
N GLU A 181 -4.02 1.91 -2.65
CA GLU A 181 -4.55 2.93 -3.56
C GLU A 181 -5.40 2.37 -4.71
N VAL A 182 -6.25 1.35 -4.43
CA VAL A 182 -7.15 0.77 -5.46
C VAL A 182 -8.12 1.80 -6.05
N HIS A 183 -8.30 2.92 -5.37
CA HIS A 183 -9.16 4.02 -5.82
C HIS A 183 -8.59 4.81 -7.00
N GLU A 184 -7.28 4.76 -7.29
CA GLU A 184 -6.69 5.46 -8.45
C GLU A 184 -7.14 4.88 -9.80
N ARG A 185 -7.77 3.69 -9.81
CA ARG A 185 -8.29 3.00 -11.02
C ARG A 185 -7.29 2.93 -12.18
N ASP A 186 -6.02 2.69 -11.87
CA ASP A 186 -5.00 2.40 -12.88
C ASP A 186 -5.29 1.05 -13.56
N VAL A 187 -5.09 0.98 -14.88
CA VAL A 187 -5.34 -0.22 -15.69
C VAL A 187 -4.59 -1.44 -15.17
N ASN A 188 -3.35 -1.27 -14.71
CA ASN A 188 -2.56 -2.39 -14.19
C ASN A 188 -3.10 -2.88 -12.86
N THR A 189 -3.63 -1.98 -12.03
CA THR A 189 -4.25 -2.32 -10.75
C THR A 189 -5.53 -3.12 -10.99
N ASP A 190 -6.40 -2.67 -11.89
CA ASP A 190 -7.62 -3.41 -12.26
C ASP A 190 -7.28 -4.79 -12.82
N PHE A 191 -6.28 -4.88 -13.70
CA PHE A 191 -5.81 -6.16 -14.23
C PHE A 191 -5.25 -7.07 -13.13
N LEU A 192 -4.48 -6.53 -12.19
CA LEU A 192 -4.00 -7.27 -11.03
C LEU A 192 -5.17 -7.82 -10.18
N LEU A 193 -6.21 -7.03 -9.94
CA LEU A 193 -7.40 -7.47 -9.18
C LEU A 193 -8.14 -8.63 -9.88
N ILE A 194 -8.18 -8.65 -11.21
CA ILE A 194 -8.71 -9.78 -11.99
C ILE A 194 -7.89 -11.04 -11.73
N LEU A 195 -6.56 -10.94 -11.81
CA LEU A 195 -5.67 -12.09 -11.55
C LEU A 195 -5.80 -12.58 -10.11
N LEU A 196 -5.77 -11.67 -9.11
CA LEU A 196 -5.87 -12.01 -7.70
C LEU A 196 -7.20 -12.70 -7.37
N LYS A 197 -8.31 -12.30 -7.99
CA LYS A 197 -9.61 -12.99 -7.85
C LYS A 197 -9.54 -14.42 -8.38
N GLY A 198 -8.82 -14.67 -9.46
CA GLY A 198 -8.55 -16.04 -9.95
C GLY A 198 -7.67 -16.83 -8.98
N ILE A 199 -6.61 -16.21 -8.46
CA ILE A 199 -5.64 -16.83 -7.55
C ILE A 199 -6.29 -17.31 -6.25
N GLN A 200 -7.34 -16.64 -5.75
CA GLN A 200 -8.09 -17.10 -4.58
C GLN A 200 -8.63 -18.54 -4.72
N LYS A 201 -8.88 -19.02 -5.95
CA LYS A 201 -9.27 -20.42 -6.20
C LYS A 201 -8.08 -21.38 -6.16
N LEU A 202 -6.89 -20.92 -6.54
CA LEU A 202 -5.66 -21.70 -6.60
C LEU A 202 -4.94 -21.75 -5.24
N ASN A 203 -5.05 -20.68 -4.46
CA ASN A 203 -4.45 -20.51 -3.15
C ASN A 203 -5.49 -19.92 -2.16
N PRO A 204 -6.35 -20.78 -1.58
CA PRO A 204 -7.41 -20.36 -0.65
C PRO A 204 -6.91 -19.77 0.68
N ASP A 205 -5.64 -20.04 1.02
CA ASP A 205 -5.00 -19.54 2.23
C ASP A 205 -4.49 -18.10 2.06
N LEU A 206 -4.35 -17.62 0.82
CA LEU A 206 -3.91 -16.26 0.54
C LEU A 206 -4.95 -15.25 1.03
N ARG A 207 -4.54 -14.28 1.84
CA ARG A 207 -5.39 -13.16 2.27
C ARG A 207 -5.16 -11.93 1.41
N LEU A 208 -6.24 -11.33 0.91
CA LEU A 208 -6.19 -10.11 0.11
C LEU A 208 -6.72 -8.93 0.93
N VAL A 209 -5.94 -7.85 0.96
CA VAL A 209 -6.31 -6.61 1.63
C VAL A 209 -6.33 -5.49 0.59
N LEU A 210 -7.49 -4.91 0.35
CA LEU A 210 -7.65 -3.80 -0.58
C LEU A 210 -7.74 -2.51 0.22
N MET A 211 -6.79 -1.59 0.04
CA MET A 211 -6.78 -0.31 0.76
C MET A 211 -7.21 0.82 -0.17
N SER A 212 -8.18 1.61 0.29
CA SER A 212 -8.82 2.66 -0.50
C SER A 212 -9.00 3.92 0.35
N ALA A 213 -8.59 5.07 -0.18
CA ALA A 213 -8.74 6.35 0.52
C ALA A 213 -10.18 6.87 0.42
N THR A 214 -10.63 7.05 -0.82
CA THR A 214 -11.93 7.62 -1.17
C THR A 214 -12.49 6.85 -2.37
N GLY A 215 -13.80 6.61 -2.41
CA GLY A 215 -14.44 5.96 -3.56
C GLY A 215 -15.50 4.93 -3.23
N ASP A 216 -15.96 4.25 -4.28
CA ASP A 216 -16.99 3.22 -4.24
C ASP A 216 -16.43 1.89 -3.70
N ASN A 217 -16.12 1.87 -2.40
CA ASN A 217 -15.64 0.67 -1.68
C ASN A 217 -16.62 -0.50 -1.80
N GLN A 218 -17.91 -0.21 -2.01
CA GLN A 218 -18.95 -1.21 -2.21
C GLN A 218 -18.77 -1.95 -3.53
N ARG A 219 -18.35 -1.26 -4.60
CA ARG A 219 -18.02 -1.92 -5.87
C ARG A 219 -16.89 -2.94 -5.73
N PHE A 220 -15.84 -2.64 -4.96
CA PHE A 220 -14.77 -3.61 -4.69
C PHE A 220 -15.26 -4.78 -3.84
N SER A 221 -16.03 -4.49 -2.80
CA SER A 221 -16.68 -5.52 -1.98
C SER A 221 -17.52 -6.47 -2.84
N HIS A 222 -18.43 -5.93 -3.64
CA HIS A 222 -19.29 -6.70 -4.53
C HIS A 222 -18.50 -7.51 -5.57
N TYR A 223 -17.48 -6.91 -6.18
CA TYR A 223 -16.62 -7.62 -7.13
C TYR A 223 -15.92 -8.83 -6.49
N PHE A 224 -15.55 -8.76 -5.21
CA PHE A 224 -14.97 -9.87 -4.46
C PHE A 224 -15.99 -10.69 -3.66
N GLY A 225 -17.26 -10.68 -4.06
CA GLY A 225 -18.30 -11.53 -3.47
C GLY A 225 -18.85 -11.00 -2.15
N ASP A 226 -19.13 -9.70 -2.10
CA ASP A 226 -19.66 -8.97 -0.95
C ASP A 226 -18.76 -9.10 0.30
N CYS A 227 -17.44 -9.02 0.09
CA CYS A 227 -16.45 -9.11 1.16
C CYS A 227 -16.53 -7.92 2.14
N PRO A 228 -16.12 -8.07 3.41
CA PRO A 228 -16.31 -7.03 4.40
C PRO A 228 -15.54 -5.74 4.09
N VAL A 229 -16.18 -4.61 4.40
CA VAL A 229 -15.58 -3.27 4.32
C VAL A 229 -15.36 -2.74 5.72
N VAL A 230 -14.11 -2.63 6.15
CA VAL A 230 -13.71 -1.99 7.41
C VAL A 230 -13.46 -0.51 7.16
N LYS A 231 -14.19 0.36 7.84
CA LYS A 231 -14.03 1.82 7.74
C LYS A 231 -13.16 2.34 8.88
N VAL A 232 -12.11 3.04 8.54
CA VAL A 232 -11.22 3.79 9.43
C VAL A 232 -11.56 5.27 9.28
N PRO A 233 -12.18 5.91 10.28
CA PRO A 233 -12.46 7.34 10.23
C PRO A 233 -11.14 8.12 10.19
N GLY A 234 -11.04 9.10 9.31
CA GLY A 234 -9.95 10.07 9.28
C GLY A 234 -10.35 11.36 9.97
N PHE A 235 -9.41 11.97 10.70
CA PHE A 235 -9.43 13.40 10.96
C PHE A 235 -8.29 14.00 10.15
N MET A 236 -8.59 14.64 9.04
CA MET A 236 -7.63 15.56 8.43
C MET A 236 -7.67 16.87 9.21
N TYR A 237 -6.51 17.49 9.42
CA TYR A 237 -6.48 18.87 9.89
C TYR A 237 -7.27 19.73 8.90
N PRO A 238 -8.03 20.74 9.37
CA PRO A 238 -8.82 21.58 8.49
C PRO A 238 -7.92 22.24 7.45
N VAL A 239 -8.12 21.89 6.18
CA VAL A 239 -7.41 22.53 5.05
C VAL A 239 -8.26 23.70 4.59
N LYS A 240 -7.70 24.91 4.62
CA LYS A 240 -8.37 26.10 4.11
C LYS A 240 -8.17 26.19 2.61
N GLU A 241 -9.25 26.03 1.86
CA GLU A 241 -9.26 26.18 0.41
C GLU A 241 -9.31 27.66 0.02
N TYR A 242 -8.65 28.00 -1.08
CA TYR A 242 -8.76 29.30 -1.73
C TYR A 242 -9.02 29.10 -3.21
N TYR A 243 -10.03 29.79 -3.74
CA TYR A 243 -10.34 29.82 -5.16
C TYR A 243 -9.65 31.01 -5.84
N LEU A 244 -9.64 31.01 -7.18
CA LEU A 244 -8.89 31.98 -7.97
C LEU A 244 -9.26 33.42 -7.60
N GLU A 245 -10.54 33.70 -7.39
CA GLU A 245 -11.05 35.03 -7.04
C GLU A 245 -10.49 35.51 -5.70
N GLU A 246 -10.38 34.60 -4.73
CA GLU A 246 -9.85 34.89 -3.40
C GLU A 246 -8.33 35.11 -3.44
N ILE A 247 -7.62 34.34 -4.27
CA ILE A 247 -6.18 34.50 -4.51
C ILE A 247 -5.92 35.86 -5.17
N LEU A 248 -6.67 36.21 -6.22
CA LEU A 248 -6.55 37.49 -6.91
C LEU A 248 -6.84 38.67 -5.98
N ALA A 249 -7.89 38.57 -5.15
CA ALA A 249 -8.19 39.57 -4.14
C ALA A 249 -7.05 39.73 -3.11
N LYS A 250 -6.47 38.62 -2.63
CA LYS A 250 -5.32 38.64 -1.72
C LYS A 250 -4.06 39.23 -2.32
N LEU A 251 -3.87 39.07 -3.63
CA LEU A 251 -2.76 39.67 -4.38
C LEU A 251 -3.04 41.13 -4.76
N GLY A 252 -4.17 41.71 -4.37
CA GLY A 252 -4.58 43.07 -4.77
C GLY A 252 -4.91 43.20 -6.26
N ARG A 253 -5.12 42.08 -6.96
CA ARG A 253 -5.44 42.01 -8.38
C ARG A 253 -6.96 42.00 -8.55
N HIS A 254 -7.59 43.18 -8.67
CA HIS A 254 -9.05 43.30 -8.81
C HIS A 254 -9.61 43.11 -10.23
N ARG A 255 -8.76 42.78 -11.21
CA ARG A 255 -9.17 42.63 -12.60
C ARG A 255 -8.91 41.21 -13.08
N HIS A 256 -9.99 40.47 -13.29
CA HIS A 256 -10.02 39.57 -14.42
C HIS A 256 -9.74 40.44 -15.66
N ARG A 257 -8.51 40.41 -16.20
CA ARG A 257 -8.42 40.50 -17.66
C ARG A 257 -9.29 39.33 -18.10
N HIS A 258 -10.46 39.63 -18.67
CA HIS A 258 -11.17 38.63 -19.47
C HIS A 258 -10.09 38.01 -20.34
N TYR A 259 -9.76 36.74 -20.08
CA TYR A 259 -9.12 35.94 -21.11
C TYR A 259 -10.15 36.00 -22.23
N GLU A 260 -9.93 36.86 -23.22
CA GLU A 260 -10.53 36.66 -24.51
C GLU A 260 -10.07 35.27 -24.91
N ILE A 261 -10.93 34.29 -24.67
CA ILE A 261 -10.83 32.98 -25.27
C ILE A 261 -10.99 33.28 -26.76
N LYS A 262 -9.88 33.61 -27.42
CA LYS A 262 -9.82 33.60 -28.87
C LYS A 262 -10.19 32.17 -29.23
N GLN A 263 -11.34 32.01 -29.88
CA GLN A 263 -11.92 30.74 -30.31
C GLN A 263 -11.04 29.96 -31.31
N SER A 264 -9.72 30.19 -31.35
CA SER A 264 -8.85 29.65 -32.39
C SER A 264 -7.71 28.76 -31.93
N ASP A 265 -7.39 28.64 -30.64
CA ASP A 265 -6.35 27.68 -30.21
C ASP A 265 -6.71 27.02 -28.88
N ASP A 266 -6.76 25.68 -28.89
CA ASP A 266 -7.06 24.76 -27.78
C ASP A 266 -6.01 24.79 -26.64
N GLU A 267 -5.22 25.86 -26.52
CA GLU A 267 -4.15 25.97 -25.51
C GLU A 267 -4.63 26.77 -24.31
N CYS A 268 -4.89 26.07 -23.21
CA CYS A 268 -5.00 26.68 -21.89
C CYS A 268 -3.61 27.23 -21.49
N VAL A 269 -3.37 28.52 -21.76
CA VAL A 269 -2.11 29.19 -21.40
C VAL A 269 -2.09 29.42 -19.89
N LEU A 270 -1.12 28.82 -19.19
CA LEU A 270 -0.89 29.05 -17.76
C LEU A 270 -0.36 30.47 -17.53
N ASP A 271 -1.00 31.22 -16.63
CA ASP A 271 -0.52 32.53 -16.16
C ASP A 271 0.66 32.34 -15.19
N LEU A 272 1.86 32.20 -15.76
CA LEU A 272 3.10 31.98 -15.01
C LEU A 272 3.41 33.13 -14.03
N ASP A 273 3.00 34.36 -14.35
CA ASP A 273 3.21 35.52 -13.49
C ASP A 273 2.31 35.44 -12.25
N LEU A 274 1.03 35.04 -12.43
CA LEU A 274 0.13 34.80 -11.31
C LEU A 274 0.61 33.66 -10.41
N ILE A 275 1.09 32.56 -10.99
CA ILE A 275 1.65 31.43 -10.24
C ILE A 275 2.89 31.90 -9.44
N THR A 276 3.78 32.67 -10.06
CA THR A 276 4.99 33.17 -9.40
C THR A 276 4.66 34.09 -8.24
N ASP A 277 3.74 35.04 -8.44
CA ASP A 277 3.28 35.95 -7.39
C ASP A 277 2.64 35.21 -6.21
N LEU A 278 1.83 34.19 -6.49
CA LEU A 278 1.22 33.36 -5.45
C LEU A 278 2.28 32.61 -4.65
N VAL A 279 3.27 32.00 -5.31
CA VAL A 279 4.36 31.27 -4.62
C VAL A 279 5.16 32.22 -3.73
N LEU A 280 5.50 33.42 -4.24
CA LEU A 280 6.21 34.44 -3.46
C LEU A 280 5.37 34.94 -2.27
N GLN A 281 4.07 35.12 -2.44
CA GLN A 281 3.18 35.53 -1.35
C GLN A 281 3.08 34.45 -0.26
N ILE A 282 3.01 33.18 -0.65
CA ILE A 282 3.01 32.04 0.29
C ILE A 282 4.35 31.94 1.03
N ASP A 283 5.47 32.11 0.33
CA ASP A 283 6.80 32.08 0.96
C ASP A 283 6.99 33.23 1.97
N ALA A 284 6.54 34.44 1.61
CA ALA A 284 6.70 35.63 2.45
C ALA A 284 5.72 35.73 3.62
N HIS A 285 4.51 35.17 3.49
CA HIS A 285 3.41 35.40 4.44
C HIS A 285 2.68 34.12 4.87
N GLY A 286 3.06 32.97 4.33
CA GLY A 286 2.50 31.69 4.72
C GLY A 286 2.84 31.38 6.17
N GLU A 287 1.84 30.93 6.92
CA GLU A 287 2.12 30.31 8.21
C GLU A 287 2.89 28.99 7.95
N PRO A 288 3.87 28.64 8.79
CA PRO A 288 4.50 27.32 8.73
C PRO A 288 3.43 26.23 8.87
N GLY A 289 3.38 25.33 7.88
CA GLY A 289 2.52 24.14 7.88
C GLY A 289 3.14 22.95 8.58
#